data_AF-A0A7R9I984-F1
#
_entry.id   AF-A0A7R9I984-F1
#
_cell.length_a   1.000
_cell.length_b   1.000
_cell.length_c   1.000
_cell.angle_alpha   90.00
_cell.angle_beta   90.00
_cell.angle_gamma   90.00
#
_symmetry.space_group_name_H-M   'P 1'
#
loop_
_entity.id
_entity.type
_entity.pdbx_description
1 polymer ?
#
loop_
_entity_poly.entity_id
_entity_poly.type
_entity_poly.pdbx_seq_one_letter_code
_entity_poly.pdbx_strand_id
1 'polypeptide(L)'
;FSLFQKVSFLKDQGHVLEVQVKFLEAEIDEERAKQKAKSSRHQNNLKTLSLQNEKCMEESEQVREKIKRSSQLIKLVLQGVQNVFLMLRCDNSPLVDLLGDNTLVTEFNYSWFLNLIERRAHEIINVVYYQELPSKLKDEEYEYVTIIKQTFKVNA
;
A
#
# COMPACT_ATOMS: atom_id res chain seq x y z
N PHE A 1 -57.94 63.37 39.22
CA PHE A 1 -57.89 62.82 37.84
C PHE A 1 -56.47 62.52 37.37
N SER A 2 -55.51 63.47 37.43
CA SER A 2 -54.11 63.24 36.99
C SER A 2 -53.36 62.09 37.71
N LEU A 3 -53.55 61.92 39.03
CA LEU A 3 -52.96 60.80 39.78
C LEU A 3 -53.52 59.43 39.36
N PHE A 4 -54.84 59.33 39.18
CA PHE A 4 -55.49 58.09 38.73
C PHE A 4 -55.04 57.69 37.32
N GLN A 5 -54.89 58.65 36.41
CA GLN A 5 -54.34 58.40 35.08
C GLN A 5 -52.90 57.89 35.15
N LYS A 6 -52.05 58.46 36.02
CA LYS A 6 -50.67 58.00 36.21
C LYS A 6 -50.59 56.59 36.82
N VAL A 7 -51.46 56.27 37.79
CA VAL A 7 -51.55 54.93 38.37
C VAL A 7 -52.03 53.91 37.34
N SER A 8 -53.03 54.26 36.51
CA SER A 8 -53.50 53.39 35.42
C SER A 8 -52.38 53.13 34.41
N PHE A 9 -51.69 54.18 33.98
CA PHE A 9 -50.59 54.07 33.03
C PHE A 9 -49.45 53.20 33.55
N LEU A 10 -49.06 53.34 34.82
CA LEU A 10 -48.02 52.49 35.43
C LEU A 10 -48.46 51.04 35.54
N LYS A 11 -49.73 50.78 35.82
CA LYS A 11 -50.29 49.42 35.82
C LYS A 11 -50.21 48.79 34.42
N ASP A 12 -50.60 49.55 33.40
CA ASP A 12 -50.54 49.08 32.00
C ASP A 12 -49.10 48.83 31.57
N GLN A 13 -48.15 49.71 31.93
CA GLN A 13 -46.72 49.49 31.70
C GLN A 13 -46.19 48.25 32.44
N GLY A 14 -46.61 48.04 33.69
CA GLY A 14 -46.25 46.84 34.45
C GLY A 14 -46.74 45.55 33.78
N HIS A 15 -47.97 45.57 33.26
CA HIS A 15 -48.53 44.44 32.51
C HIS A 15 -47.77 44.20 31.19
N VAL A 16 -47.40 45.25 30.46
CA VAL A 16 -46.58 45.13 29.24
C VAL A 16 -45.23 44.50 29.54
N LEU A 17 -44.55 44.94 30.60
CA LEU A 17 -43.27 44.38 31.02
C LEU A 17 -43.42 42.92 31.45
N GLU A 18 -44.48 42.56 32.17
CA GLU A 18 -44.74 41.17 32.58
C GLU A 18 -44.94 40.25 31.36
N VAL A 19 -45.67 40.71 30.35
CA VAL A 19 -45.85 39.98 29.09
C VAL A 19 -44.53 39.84 28.34
N GLN A 20 -43.71 40.89 28.29
CA GLN A 20 -42.39 40.84 27.65
C GLN A 20 -41.42 39.89 28.35
N VAL A 21 -41.41 39.88 29.69
CA VAL A 21 -40.60 38.93 30.47
C VAL A 21 -41.02 37.50 30.16
N LYS A 22 -42.32 37.20 30.19
CA LYS A 22 -42.83 35.86 29.85
C LYS A 22 -42.47 35.42 28.43
N PHE A 23 -42.50 36.36 27.48
CA PHE A 23 -42.09 36.08 26.10
C PHE A 23 -40.59 35.76 26.00
N LEU A 24 -39.75 36.56 26.64
CA LEU A 24 -38.30 36.34 26.66
C LEU A 24 -37.92 35.05 27.38
N GLU A 25 -38.62 34.71 28.48
CA GLU A 25 -38.43 33.43 29.17
C GLU A 25 -38.72 32.24 28.25
N ALA A 26 -39.83 32.30 27.50
CA ALA A 26 -40.18 31.26 26.53
C ALA A 26 -39.13 31.15 25.40
N GLU A 27 -38.63 32.27 24.90
CA GLU A 27 -37.61 32.30 23.85
C GLU A 27 -36.26 31.74 24.35
N ILE A 28 -35.87 32.08 25.59
CA ILE A 28 -34.67 31.53 26.24
C ILE A 28 -34.78 30.01 26.38
N ASP A 29 -35.93 29.50 26.79
CA ASP A 29 -36.14 28.06 26.97
C ASP A 29 -36.13 27.32 25.62
N GLU A 30 -36.69 27.91 24.56
CA GLU A 30 -36.61 27.37 23.21
C GLU A 30 -35.14 27.29 22.72
N GLU A 31 -34.37 28.37 22.88
CA GLU A 31 -32.97 28.40 22.48
C GLU A 31 -32.10 27.42 23.30
N ARG A 32 -32.37 27.27 24.60
CA ARG A 32 -31.73 26.24 25.44
C ARG A 32 -32.03 24.83 24.94
N ALA A 33 -33.27 24.55 24.55
CA ALA A 33 -33.66 23.25 23.99
C ALA A 33 -32.92 22.97 22.68
N LYS A 34 -32.86 23.94 21.76
CA LYS A 34 -32.09 23.85 20.51
C LYS A 34 -30.61 23.63 20.77
N GLN A 35 -30.02 24.38 21.71
CA GLN A 35 -28.61 24.25 22.06
C GLN A 35 -28.29 22.85 22.62
N LYS A 36 -29.16 22.32 23.49
CA LYS A 36 -28.99 20.97 24.05
C LYS A 36 -29.06 19.90 22.97
N ALA A 37 -30.03 19.99 22.06
CA ALA A 37 -30.15 19.06 20.93
C ALA A 37 -28.92 19.14 20.01
N LYS A 38 -28.46 20.35 19.70
CA LYS A 38 -27.25 20.59 18.91
C LYS A 38 -26.02 19.98 19.58
N SER A 39 -25.81 20.23 20.86
CA SER A 39 -24.68 19.69 21.63
C SER A 39 -24.67 18.16 21.63
N SER A 40 -25.83 17.54 21.86
CA SER A 40 -25.97 16.08 21.80
C SER A 40 -25.60 15.52 20.42
N ARG A 41 -26.10 16.15 19.34
CA ARG A 41 -25.74 15.75 17.97
C ARG A 41 -24.24 15.90 17.70
N HIS A 42 -23.63 17.00 18.14
CA HIS A 42 -22.19 17.22 17.97
C HIS A 42 -21.38 16.18 18.72
N GLN A 43 -21.77 15.85 19.96
CA GLN A 43 -21.11 14.82 20.74
C GLN A 43 -21.21 13.44 20.09
N ASN A 44 -22.37 13.08 19.55
CA ASN A 44 -22.54 11.82 18.82
C ASN A 44 -21.69 11.79 17.56
N ASN A 45 -21.69 12.87 16.77
CA ASN A 45 -20.85 12.97 15.58
C ASN A 45 -19.35 12.84 15.92
N LEU A 46 -18.88 13.50 16.97
CA LEU A 46 -17.49 13.40 17.43
C LEU A 46 -17.14 11.97 17.84
N LYS A 47 -18.03 11.26 18.54
CA LYS A 47 -17.84 9.84 18.89
C LYS A 47 -17.74 8.97 17.64
N THR A 48 -18.64 9.17 16.67
CA THR A 48 -18.62 8.42 15.41
C THR A 48 -17.33 8.68 14.63
N LEU A 49 -16.91 9.94 14.50
CA LEU A 49 -15.67 10.31 13.82
C LEU A 49 -14.45 9.73 14.54
N SER A 50 -14.43 9.76 15.88
CA SER A 50 -13.34 9.16 16.66
C SER A 50 -13.23 7.66 16.41
N LEU A 51 -14.36 6.94 16.40
CA LEU A 51 -14.38 5.50 16.13
C LEU A 51 -13.95 5.18 14.69
N GLN A 52 -14.38 5.99 13.72
CA GLN A 52 -13.97 5.82 12.32
C GLN A 52 -12.47 6.06 12.15
N ASN A 53 -11.93 7.08 12.84
CA ASN A 53 -10.51 7.36 12.80
C ASN A 53 -9.69 6.22 13.42
N GLU A 54 -10.10 5.71 14.58
CA GLU A 54 -9.44 4.57 15.23
C GLU A 54 -9.41 3.33 14.32
N LYS A 55 -10.55 2.99 13.69
CA LYS A 55 -10.62 1.90 12.71
C LYS A 55 -9.71 2.12 11.51
N CYS A 56 -9.72 3.34 10.95
CA CYS A 56 -8.88 3.68 9.81
C CYS A 56 -7.39 3.59 10.16
N MET A 57 -7.01 4.00 11.37
CA MET A 57 -5.64 3.86 11.87
C MET A 57 -5.24 2.40 12.01
N GLU A 58 -6.11 1.56 12.57
CA GLU A 58 -5.85 0.12 12.70
C GLU A 58 -5.69 -0.55 11.33
N GLU A 59 -6.61 -0.30 10.40
CA GLU A 59 -6.53 -0.80 9.03
C GLU A 59 -5.25 -0.34 8.32
N SER A 60 -4.88 0.93 8.49
CA SER A 60 -3.66 1.50 7.92
C SER A 60 -2.41 0.80 8.46
N GLU A 61 -2.34 0.55 9.76
CA GLU A 61 -1.21 -0.14 10.37
C GLU A 61 -1.13 -1.61 9.90
N GLN A 62 -2.26 -2.31 9.83
CA GLN A 62 -2.30 -3.68 9.29
C GLN A 62 -1.81 -3.74 7.84
N VAL A 63 -2.22 -2.79 6.99
CA VAL A 63 -1.75 -2.70 5.60
C VAL A 63 -0.26 -2.38 5.55
N ARG A 64 0.22 -1.46 6.39
CA ARG A 64 1.64 -1.10 6.49
C ARG A 64 2.50 -2.30 6.90
N GLU A 65 2.05 -3.09 7.86
CA GLU A 65 2.73 -4.33 8.26
C GLU A 65 2.77 -5.37 7.15
N LYS A 66 1.67 -5.52 6.38
CA LYS A 66 1.63 -6.42 5.22
C LYS A 66 2.63 -5.99 4.14
N ILE A 67 2.68 -4.69 3.83
CA ILE A 67 3.66 -4.13 2.88
C ILE A 67 5.08 -4.40 3.38
N LYS A 68 5.37 -4.11 4.65
CA LYS A 68 6.70 -4.35 5.23
C LYS A 68 7.13 -5.82 5.13
N ARG A 69 6.23 -6.75 5.45
CA ARG A 69 6.48 -8.20 5.30
C ARG A 69 6.72 -8.59 3.84
N SER A 70 5.89 -8.08 2.92
CA SER A 70 6.05 -8.35 1.49
C SER A 70 7.38 -7.84 0.96
N SER A 71 7.77 -6.61 1.30
CA SER A 71 9.08 -6.05 0.91
C SER A 71 10.26 -6.84 1.49
N GLN A 72 10.15 -7.37 2.70
CA GLN A 72 11.17 -8.26 3.27
C GLN A 72 11.28 -9.57 2.49
N LEU A 73 10.16 -10.18 2.12
CA LEU A 73 10.14 -11.40 1.29
C LEU A 73 10.76 -11.15 -0.09
N ILE A 74 10.42 -10.03 -0.75
CA ILE A 74 11.01 -9.67 -2.04
C ILE A 74 12.52 -9.53 -1.91
N LYS A 75 13.02 -8.84 -0.89
CA LYS A 75 14.47 -8.73 -0.63
C LYS A 75 15.14 -10.08 -0.47
N LEU A 76 14.52 -11.01 0.29
CA LEU A 76 15.05 -12.36 0.46
C LEU A 76 15.10 -13.13 -0.86
N VAL A 77 14.07 -13.02 -1.69
CA VAL A 77 14.03 -13.66 -3.01
C VAL A 77 15.12 -13.09 -3.93
N LEU A 78 15.27 -11.76 -4.00
CA LEU A 78 16.29 -11.11 -4.81
C LEU A 78 17.71 -11.49 -4.36
N GLN A 79 17.95 -11.57 -3.05
CA GLN A 79 19.21 -12.09 -2.50
C GLN A 79 19.42 -13.56 -2.86
N GLY A 80 18.37 -14.39 -2.83
CA GLY A 80 18.43 -15.78 -3.28
C GLY A 80 18.84 -15.89 -4.75
N VAL A 81 18.26 -15.06 -5.63
CA VAL A 81 18.62 -14.99 -7.05
C VAL A 81 20.10 -14.59 -7.21
N GLN A 82 20.55 -13.56 -6.49
CA GLN A 82 21.96 -13.16 -6.51
C GLN A 82 22.90 -14.29 -6.06
N ASN A 83 22.52 -15.04 -5.03
CA ASN A 83 23.33 -16.14 -4.52
C ASN A 83 23.44 -17.28 -5.54
N VAL A 84 22.33 -17.67 -6.19
CA VAL A 84 22.34 -18.71 -7.23
C VAL A 84 23.19 -18.28 -8.42
N PHE A 85 23.06 -17.00 -8.83
CA PHE A 85 23.86 -16.42 -9.90
C PHE A 85 25.37 -16.54 -9.63
N LEU A 86 25.79 -16.23 -8.39
CA LEU A 86 27.19 -16.37 -7.96
C LEU A 86 27.63 -17.84 -7.87
N MET A 87 26.76 -18.74 -7.38
CA MET A 87 27.04 -20.17 -7.26
C MET A 87 27.30 -20.82 -8.63
N LEU A 88 26.49 -20.49 -9.63
CA LEU A 88 26.62 -21.01 -11.01
C LEU A 88 27.76 -20.34 -11.80
N ARG A 89 28.42 -19.32 -11.20
CA ARG A 89 29.46 -18.51 -11.83
C ARG A 89 29.02 -18.00 -13.21
N CYS A 90 27.81 -17.43 -13.26
CA CYS A 90 27.29 -16.80 -14.46
C CYS A 90 28.20 -15.65 -14.91
N ASP A 91 28.29 -15.41 -16.22
CA ASP A 91 29.06 -14.28 -16.78
C ASP A 91 28.23 -12.99 -16.74
N ASN A 92 28.77 -11.95 -16.12
CA ASN A 92 28.07 -10.68 -15.91
C ASN A 92 28.26 -9.72 -17.08
N SER A 93 29.14 -10.02 -18.04
CA SER A 93 29.43 -9.16 -19.19
C SER A 93 28.17 -8.66 -19.92
N PRO A 94 27.19 -9.51 -20.30
CA PRO A 94 25.98 -9.05 -20.97
C PRO A 94 25.07 -8.19 -20.08
N LEU A 95 25.20 -8.29 -18.75
CA LEU A 95 24.45 -7.47 -17.81
C LEU A 95 25.12 -6.11 -17.58
N VAL A 96 26.44 -6.04 -17.60
CA VAL A 96 27.18 -4.77 -17.44
C VAL A 96 26.93 -3.84 -18.62
N ASP A 97 26.84 -4.37 -19.84
CA ASP A 97 26.53 -3.56 -21.03
C ASP A 97 25.11 -2.99 -21.00
N LEU A 98 24.16 -3.69 -20.37
CA LEU A 98 22.74 -3.34 -20.34
C LEU A 98 22.34 -2.51 -19.09
N LEU A 99 22.90 -2.86 -17.93
CA LEU A 99 22.56 -2.28 -16.63
C LEU A 99 23.61 -1.26 -16.14
N GLY A 100 24.74 -1.14 -16.85
CA GLY A 100 25.89 -0.34 -16.45
C GLY A 100 26.55 -0.90 -15.18
N ASP A 101 26.94 0.00 -14.27
CA ASP A 101 27.55 -0.36 -12.97
C ASP A 101 26.59 -1.06 -11.99
N ASN A 102 25.32 -1.27 -12.37
CA ASN A 102 24.34 -1.97 -11.53
C ASN A 102 24.52 -3.49 -11.61
N THR A 103 25.50 -3.99 -10.87
CA THR A 103 25.82 -5.42 -10.77
C THR A 103 24.94 -6.20 -9.78
N LEU A 104 24.03 -5.52 -9.08
CA LEU A 104 23.15 -6.11 -8.08
C LEU A 104 21.76 -6.44 -8.63
N VAL A 105 21.19 -7.56 -8.17
CA VAL A 105 19.80 -7.94 -8.43
C VAL A 105 18.83 -7.00 -7.70
N THR A 106 17.88 -6.44 -8.45
CA THR A 106 16.83 -5.51 -8.03
C THR A 106 15.47 -5.94 -8.60
N GLU A 107 14.38 -5.36 -8.09
CA GLU A 107 13.02 -5.63 -8.57
C GLU A 107 12.81 -5.31 -10.06
N PHE A 108 13.67 -4.49 -10.66
CA PHE A 108 13.56 -4.10 -12.06
C PHE A 108 14.40 -4.98 -13.00
N ASN A 109 15.46 -5.60 -12.49
CA ASN A 109 16.41 -6.35 -13.32
C ASN A 109 16.43 -7.87 -13.04
N TYR A 110 15.74 -8.37 -12.00
CA TYR A 110 15.79 -9.77 -11.59
C TYR A 110 15.49 -10.77 -12.72
N SER A 111 14.59 -10.41 -13.65
CA SER A 111 14.22 -11.25 -14.78
C SER A 111 15.43 -11.55 -15.68
N TRP A 112 16.31 -10.57 -15.90
CA TRP A 112 17.53 -10.75 -16.68
C TRP A 112 18.50 -11.71 -16.01
N PHE A 113 18.68 -11.58 -14.69
CA PHE A 113 19.50 -12.49 -13.90
C PHE A 113 18.95 -13.93 -13.94
N LEU A 114 17.62 -14.10 -13.83
CA LEU A 114 16.98 -15.41 -13.93
C LEU A 114 17.20 -16.06 -15.30
N ASN A 115 17.08 -15.31 -16.40
CA ASN A 115 17.34 -15.83 -17.74
C ASN A 115 18.79 -16.31 -17.91
N LEU A 116 19.74 -15.57 -17.32
CA LEU A 116 21.16 -15.94 -17.39
C LEU A 116 21.48 -17.15 -16.52
N ILE A 117 20.88 -17.24 -15.33
CA ILE A 117 20.91 -18.44 -14.48
C ILE A 117 20.37 -19.64 -15.24
N GLU A 118 19.22 -19.50 -15.91
CA GLU A 118 18.58 -20.58 -16.65
C GLU A 118 19.49 -21.08 -17.78
N ARG A 119 20.04 -20.18 -18.60
CA ARG A 119 20.99 -20.56 -19.67
C ARG A 119 22.19 -21.30 -19.10
N ARG A 120 22.78 -20.78 -18.02
CA ARG A 120 23.96 -21.38 -17.40
C ARG A 120 23.65 -22.76 -16.79
N ALA A 121 22.50 -22.91 -16.15
CA ALA A 121 22.05 -24.19 -15.62
C ALA A 121 21.86 -25.22 -16.74
N HIS A 122 21.22 -24.84 -17.85
CA HIS A 122 21.07 -25.73 -19.01
C HIS A 122 22.41 -26.15 -19.60
N GLU A 123 23.38 -25.24 -19.73
CA GLU A 123 24.74 -25.59 -20.20
C GLU A 123 25.39 -26.64 -19.30
N ILE A 124 25.34 -26.44 -17.98
CA ILE A 124 25.94 -27.36 -17.01
C ILE A 124 25.26 -28.74 -17.08
N ILE A 125 23.92 -28.76 -17.12
CA ILE A 125 23.14 -30.00 -17.22
C ILE A 125 23.50 -30.75 -18.51
N ASN A 126 23.56 -30.05 -19.64
CA ASN A 126 23.91 -30.67 -20.92
C ASN A 126 25.33 -31.26 -20.87
N VAL A 127 26.30 -30.54 -20.32
CA VAL A 127 27.68 -31.05 -20.19
C VAL A 127 27.73 -32.33 -19.35
N VAL A 128 27.04 -32.35 -18.20
CA VAL A 128 26.99 -33.55 -17.33
C VAL A 128 26.27 -34.69 -18.04
N TYR A 129 25.15 -34.41 -18.71
CA TYR A 129 24.40 -35.39 -19.49
C TYR A 129 25.27 -36.05 -20.58
N TYR A 130 26.00 -35.25 -21.38
CA TYR A 130 26.95 -35.78 -22.37
C TYR A 130 28.09 -36.60 -21.76
N GLN A 131 28.51 -36.29 -20.54
CA GLN A 131 29.54 -37.05 -19.84
C GLN A 131 29.02 -38.43 -19.42
N GLU A 132 27.78 -38.51 -18.93
CA GLU A 132 27.15 -39.75 -18.45
C GLU A 132 26.62 -40.67 -19.56
N LEU A 133 26.48 -40.18 -20.80
CA LEU A 133 26.09 -41.01 -21.93
C LEU A 133 27.06 -42.21 -22.14
N PRO A 134 26.55 -43.42 -22.43
CA PRO A 134 27.39 -44.57 -22.79
C PRO A 134 28.20 -44.27 -24.06
N SER A 135 29.47 -44.67 -24.10
CA SER A 135 30.39 -44.35 -25.20
C SER A 135 29.88 -44.71 -26.60
N LYS A 136 29.01 -45.72 -26.72
CA LYS A 136 28.38 -46.14 -27.99
C LYS A 136 27.35 -45.15 -28.55
N LEU A 137 26.76 -44.30 -27.71
CA LEU A 137 25.75 -43.31 -28.12
C LEU A 137 26.37 -41.93 -28.35
N LYS A 138 27.59 -41.68 -27.88
CA LYS A 138 28.29 -40.41 -28.10
C LYS A 138 28.59 -40.17 -29.58
N ASP A 139 28.90 -41.22 -30.33
CA ASP A 139 29.25 -41.13 -31.76
C ASP A 139 28.04 -40.81 -32.68
N GLU A 140 26.81 -41.15 -32.27
CA GLU A 140 25.58 -40.84 -33.01
C GLU A 140 25.04 -39.42 -32.73
N GLU A 141 25.35 -38.83 -31.56
CA GLU A 141 24.81 -37.53 -31.15
C GLU A 141 25.67 -36.31 -31.56
N TYR A 142 26.94 -36.50 -31.97
CA TYR A 142 27.81 -35.40 -32.42
C TYR A 142 27.21 -34.60 -33.59
N GLU A 143 26.35 -35.22 -34.40
CA GLU A 143 25.63 -34.55 -35.48
C GLU A 143 24.53 -33.62 -34.93
N TYR A 144 23.80 -34.02 -33.89
CA TYR A 144 22.75 -33.21 -33.25
C TYR A 144 23.30 -32.04 -32.44
N VAL A 145 24.40 -32.22 -31.69
CA VAL A 145 25.00 -31.12 -30.89
C VAL A 145 25.57 -30.02 -31.79
N THR A 146 26.12 -30.40 -32.95
CA THR A 146 26.62 -29.47 -33.96
C THR A 146 25.48 -28.64 -34.54
N ILE A 147 24.33 -29.26 -34.81
CA ILE A 147 23.12 -28.59 -35.29
C ILE A 147 22.61 -27.60 -34.23
N ILE A 148 22.47 -28.00 -32.95
CA ILE A 148 21.97 -27.11 -31.89
C ILE A 148 22.90 -25.89 -31.70
N LYS A 149 24.23 -26.08 -31.68
CA LYS A 149 25.19 -24.96 -31.59
C LYS A 149 25.15 -24.03 -32.80
N GLN A 150 24.80 -24.52 -33.99
CA GLN A 150 24.60 -23.70 -35.18
C GLN A 150 23.29 -22.92 -35.11
N THR A 151 22.18 -23.53 -34.68
CA THR A 151 20.87 -22.86 -34.58
C THR A 151 20.86 -21.74 -33.54
N PHE A 152 21.59 -21.88 -32.42
CA PHE A 152 21.68 -20.82 -31.41
C PHE A 152 22.66 -19.69 -31.78
N LYS A 153 23.59 -19.89 -32.73
CA LYS A 153 24.48 -18.82 -33.21
C LYS A 153 23.86 -17.93 -34.29
N VAL A 154 22.75 -18.34 -34.91
CA VAL A 154 22.12 -17.62 -36.04
C VAL A 154 21.06 -16.61 -35.58
N ASN A 155 20.68 -16.59 -34.31
CA ASN A 155 19.67 -15.66 -33.75
C ASN A 155 20.27 -14.56 -32.84
N ALA A 156 21.52 -14.16 -33.07
CA ALA A 156 22.13 -12.98 -32.45
C ALA A 156 22.14 -11.80 -33.44
#